data_AF-A0A3N4Q9V2-F1
#
_entry.id   AF-A0A3N4Q9V2-F1
#
_cell.length_a   1.000
_cell.length_b   1.000
_cell.length_c   1.000
_cell.angle_alpha   90.00
_cell.angle_beta   90.00
_cell.angle_gamma   90.00
#
_symmetry.space_group_name_H-M   'P 1'
#
loop_
_entity.id
_entity.type
_entity.pdbx_description
1 polymer ?
#
loop_
_entity_poly.entity_id
_entity_poly.type
_entity_poly.pdbx_seq_one_letter_code
_entity_poly.pdbx_strand_id
1 'polypeptide(L)'
;MTNKINEMLAMYGLREEGNLGAMLDESWDDDAVRKYCRDVLATYPDLKKETWIVGIEGGDYIYSFGGNFVFITDDIWSFNVVATQPVLALLAESMVALRERQRNDTQQ
;
A
#
# COMPACT_ATOMS: atom_id res chain seq x y z
N MET A 1 15.67 -14.11 -17.87
CA MET A 1 15.45 -12.65 -17.80
C MET A 1 14.94 -12.38 -16.40
N THR A 2 15.78 -11.90 -15.49
CA THR A 2 15.36 -11.67 -14.10
C THR A 2 14.36 -10.52 -14.08
N ASN A 3 13.20 -10.74 -13.47
CA ASN A 3 12.18 -9.70 -13.33
C ASN A 3 12.77 -8.58 -12.45
N LYS A 4 13.00 -7.39 -13.02
CA LYS A 4 13.58 -6.24 -12.30
C LYS A 4 12.80 -5.89 -11.03
N ILE A 5 11.49 -6.17 -11.01
CA ILE A 5 10.64 -6.02 -9.82
C ILE A 5 11.10 -6.97 -8.71
N ASN A 6 11.39 -8.23 -9.03
CA ASN A 6 11.84 -9.20 -8.03
C ASN A 6 13.23 -8.85 -7.47
N GLU A 7 14.12 -8.31 -8.30
CA GLU A 7 15.41 -7.80 -7.83
C GLU A 7 15.23 -6.58 -6.90
N MET A 8 14.33 -5.66 -7.27
CA MET A 8 13.96 -4.51 -6.44
C MET A 8 13.36 -4.91 -5.10
N LEU A 9 12.31 -5.73 -5.11
CA LEU A 9 11.65 -6.24 -3.92
C LEU A 9 12.67 -6.96 -3.02
N ALA A 10 13.56 -7.76 -3.60
CA ALA A 10 14.65 -8.41 -2.87
C ALA A 10 15.64 -7.41 -2.22
N MET A 11 15.96 -6.28 -2.83
CA MET A 11 16.84 -5.25 -2.23
C MET A 11 16.22 -4.63 -0.97
N TYR A 12 14.89 -4.52 -0.92
CA TYR A 12 14.16 -4.00 0.23
C TYR A 12 13.70 -5.08 1.22
N GLY A 13 14.13 -6.34 1.03
CA GLY A 13 13.72 -7.46 1.88
C GLY A 13 12.23 -7.84 1.72
N LEU A 14 11.57 -7.34 0.68
CA LEU A 14 10.20 -7.66 0.32
C LEU A 14 10.24 -8.95 -0.51
N ARG A 15 10.06 -10.11 0.12
CA ARG A 15 10.12 -11.40 -0.62
C ARG A 15 8.86 -12.23 -0.53
N GLU A 16 7.86 -11.77 0.22
CA GLU A 16 6.61 -12.50 0.40
C GLU A 16 5.44 -11.55 0.28
N GLU A 17 4.56 -11.88 -0.67
CA GLU A 17 3.33 -11.19 -1.00
C GLU A 17 2.30 -11.48 0.11
N GLY A 18 2.32 -10.68 1.18
CA GLY A 18 1.17 -10.66 2.07
C GLY A 18 -0.01 -9.98 1.35
N ASN A 19 -1.21 -10.53 1.50
CA ASN A 19 -2.40 -9.96 0.88
C ASN A 19 -3.08 -8.99 1.88
N LEU A 20 -3.00 -7.69 1.60
CA LEU A 20 -3.67 -6.65 2.40
C LEU A 20 -5.19 -6.89 2.49
N GLY A 21 -5.81 -7.34 1.40
CA GLY A 21 -7.24 -7.62 1.34
C GLY A 21 -7.67 -8.77 2.26
N ALA A 22 -6.78 -9.71 2.56
CA ALA A 22 -7.07 -10.79 3.51
C ALA A 22 -7.14 -10.31 4.98
N MET A 23 -6.66 -9.08 5.26
CA MET A 23 -6.69 -8.47 6.60
C MET A 23 -7.88 -7.54 6.80
N LEU A 24 -8.58 -7.21 5.72
CA LEU A 24 -9.76 -6.36 5.72
C LEU A 24 -11.01 -7.25 5.60
N ASP A 25 -12.11 -6.83 6.22
CA ASP A 25 -13.38 -7.54 6.11
C ASP A 25 -14.08 -7.29 4.76
N GLU A 26 -15.18 -8.01 4.51
CA GLU A 26 -15.97 -7.92 3.28
C GLU A 26 -16.64 -6.56 3.03
N SER A 27 -16.59 -5.62 3.98
CA SER A 27 -17.13 -4.26 3.83
C SER A 27 -16.19 -3.30 3.10
N TRP A 28 -15.00 -3.77 2.72
CA TRP A 28 -14.01 -3.04 1.95
C TRP A 28 -14.06 -3.48 0.49
N ASP A 29 -14.42 -2.56 -0.40
CA ASP A 29 -14.25 -2.73 -1.84
C ASP A 29 -12.87 -2.25 -2.30
N ASP A 30 -12.46 -2.64 -3.50
CA ASP A 30 -11.15 -2.32 -4.06
C ASP A 30 -10.88 -0.80 -4.10
N ASP A 31 -11.90 0.00 -4.38
CA ASP A 31 -11.82 1.46 -4.40
C ASP A 31 -11.55 2.04 -3.01
N ALA A 32 -12.23 1.53 -1.97
CA ALA A 32 -11.98 1.91 -0.59
C ALA A 32 -10.59 1.47 -0.14
N VAL A 33 -10.16 0.25 -0.46
CA VAL A 33 -8.81 -0.23 -0.15
C VAL A 33 -7.76 0.69 -0.77
N ARG A 34 -7.88 0.98 -2.06
CA ARG A 34 -6.98 1.87 -2.80
C ARG A 34 -6.94 3.27 -2.21
N LYS A 35 -8.10 3.86 -1.92
CA LYS A 35 -8.22 5.21 -1.36
C LYS A 35 -7.60 5.30 0.02
N TYR A 36 -8.03 4.46 0.97
CA TYR A 36 -7.57 4.57 2.36
C TYR A 36 -6.10 4.18 2.52
N CYS A 37 -5.60 3.23 1.72
CA CYS A 37 -4.18 2.92 1.68
C CYS A 37 -3.36 4.15 1.25
N ARG A 38 -3.78 4.83 0.17
CA ARG A 38 -3.15 6.10 -0.26
C ARG A 38 -3.25 7.18 0.80
N ASP A 39 -4.40 7.36 1.43
CA ASP A 39 -4.59 8.39 2.45
C ASP A 39 -3.69 8.15 3.67
N VAL A 40 -3.57 6.90 4.15
CA VAL A 40 -2.68 6.55 5.27
C VAL A 40 -1.23 6.83 4.88
N LEU A 41 -0.78 6.30 3.76
CA LEU A 41 0.61 6.42 3.32
C LEU A 41 1.00 7.86 2.98
N ALA A 42 0.05 8.69 2.54
CA ALA A 42 0.27 10.13 2.32
C ALA A 42 0.57 10.91 3.61
N THR A 43 0.27 10.36 4.80
CA THR A 43 0.61 10.99 6.07
C THR A 43 2.06 10.77 6.50
N TYR A 44 2.81 9.90 5.80
CA TYR A 44 4.21 9.60 6.09
C TYR A 44 5.14 10.42 5.18
N PRO A 45 5.96 11.33 5.76
CA PRO A 45 6.70 12.34 5.00
C PRO A 45 7.95 11.84 4.26
N ASP A 46 8.39 10.60 4.49
CA ASP A 46 9.61 10.01 3.91
C ASP A 46 9.23 8.76 3.08
N LEU A 47 9.75 8.43 1.90
CA LEU A 47 10.82 8.98 1.09
C LEU A 47 10.57 8.53 -0.37
N LYS A 48 10.91 9.40 -1.33
CA LYS A 48 11.20 9.14 -2.76
C LYS A 48 10.16 8.35 -3.55
N LYS A 49 9.36 9.10 -4.32
CA LYS A 49 8.90 8.67 -5.65
C LYS A 49 10.15 8.42 -6.50
N GLU A 50 10.70 7.21 -6.45
CA GLU A 50 11.68 6.83 -7.45
C GLU A 50 10.92 6.52 -8.72
N THR A 51 11.23 7.26 -9.78
CA THR A 51 10.55 7.20 -11.08
C THR A 51 10.97 5.92 -11.81
N TRP A 52 10.57 4.75 -11.30
CA TRP A 52 10.83 3.47 -11.95
C TRP A 52 9.62 3.14 -12.82
N ILE A 53 9.72 3.49 -14.10
CA ILE A 53 8.66 3.30 -15.10
C ILE A 53 8.51 1.80 -15.37
N VAL A 54 7.48 1.18 -14.80
CA VAL A 54 6.92 -0.08 -15.28
C VAL A 54 5.43 0.14 -15.50
N GLY A 55 5.03 0.30 -16.76
CA GLY A 55 3.63 0.49 -17.16
C GLY A 55 3.38 1.88 -17.75
N ILE A 56 2.78 1.89 -18.94
CA ILE A 56 2.53 3.10 -19.74
C ILE A 56 1.38 3.94 -19.14
N GLU A 57 0.59 3.39 -18.20
CA GLU A 57 -0.51 4.05 -17.50
C GLU A 57 -0.67 3.49 -16.08
N GLY A 58 -0.02 4.12 -15.10
CA GLY A 58 0.06 3.63 -13.71
C GLY A 58 1.36 4.06 -13.04
N GLY A 59 1.42 3.96 -11.72
CA GLY A 59 2.61 4.29 -10.95
C GLY A 59 2.96 3.19 -9.95
N ASP A 60 4.22 2.77 -9.97
CA ASP A 60 4.81 2.00 -8.88
C ASP A 60 5.38 2.96 -7.84
N TYR A 61 5.10 2.71 -6.57
CA TYR A 61 5.48 3.57 -5.45
C TYR A 61 6.13 2.77 -4.34
N ILE A 62 7.09 3.37 -3.65
CA ILE A 62 7.61 2.85 -2.38
C ILE A 62 7.43 3.91 -1.29
N TYR A 63 6.92 3.50 -0.15
CA TYR A 63 6.65 4.36 1.00
C TYR A 63 7.46 3.88 2.20
N SER A 64 7.97 4.81 3.01
CA SER A 64 8.42 4.48 4.36
C SER A 64 7.21 4.52 5.29
N PHE A 65 6.93 3.41 5.96
CA PHE A 65 5.81 3.26 6.87
C PHE A 65 6.28 2.60 8.16
N GLY A 66 6.24 3.34 9.27
CA GLY A 66 6.64 2.81 10.59
C GLY A 66 8.08 2.26 10.64
N GLY A 67 9.02 2.85 9.90
CA GLY A 67 10.41 2.37 9.81
C GLY A 67 10.63 1.17 8.89
N ASN A 68 9.60 0.78 8.11
CA ASN A 68 9.65 -0.28 7.11
C ASN A 68 9.29 0.26 5.73
N PHE A 69 9.38 -0.58 4.70
CA PHE A 69 9.01 -0.23 3.33
C PHE A 69 7.70 -0.90 2.90
N VAL A 70 6.86 -0.13 2.21
CA VAL A 70 5.64 -0.62 1.54
C VAL A 70 5.77 -0.30 0.06
N PHE A 71 5.71 -1.32 -0.78
CA PHE A 71 5.67 -1.16 -2.23
C PHE A 71 4.22 -1.24 -2.72
N ILE A 72 3.85 -0.38 -3.65
CA ILE A 72 2.53 -0.33 -4.26
C ILE A 72 2.70 -0.37 -5.76
N THR A 73 1.96 -1.24 -6.42
CA THR A 73 1.69 -1.13 -7.86
C THR A 73 0.28 -0.60 -8.03
N ASP A 74 0.15 0.54 -8.69
CA ASP A 74 -1.13 1.22 -8.87
C ASP A 74 -1.32 1.56 -10.35
N ASP A 75 -1.92 0.63 -11.09
CA ASP A 75 -2.23 0.81 -12.51
C ASP A 75 -3.75 0.84 -12.73
N ILE A 76 -4.17 1.03 -13.98
CA ILE A 76 -5.59 1.09 -14.35
C ILE A 76 -6.29 -0.27 -14.12
N TRP A 77 -5.55 -1.38 -14.14
CA TRP A 77 -6.07 -2.73 -14.13
C TRP A 77 -5.98 -3.42 -12.76
N SER A 78 -5.12 -2.92 -11.87
CA SER A 78 -4.75 -3.58 -10.62
C SER A 78 -4.20 -2.59 -9.58
N PHE A 79 -4.47 -2.92 -8.33
CA PHE A 79 -3.85 -2.33 -7.16
C PHE A 79 -3.24 -3.45 -6.33
N ASN A 80 -1.94 -3.38 -6.07
CA ASN A 80 -1.27 -4.35 -5.22
C ASN A 80 -0.42 -3.64 -4.18
N VAL A 81 -0.31 -4.24 -3.00
CA VAL A 81 0.49 -3.75 -1.90
C VAL A 81 1.41 -4.87 -1.42
N VAL A 82 2.71 -4.64 -1.51
CA VAL A 82 3.75 -5.59 -1.12
C VAL A 82 4.51 -5.00 0.06
N ALA A 83 4.35 -5.64 1.21
CA ALA A 83 5.12 -5.36 2.41
C ALA A 83 5.23 -6.65 3.24
N THR A 84 6.06 -6.63 4.30
CA THR A 84 6.08 -7.75 5.25
C THR A 84 4.74 -7.86 5.97
N GLN A 85 4.37 -9.06 6.42
CA GLN A 85 3.07 -9.29 7.06
C GLN A 85 2.79 -8.39 8.27
N PRO A 86 3.76 -8.12 9.19
CA PRO A 86 3.53 -7.16 10.28
C PRO A 86 3.25 -5.74 9.80
N VAL A 87 3.88 -5.33 8.70
CA VAL A 87 3.71 -4.00 8.11
C VAL A 87 2.34 -3.87 7.44
N LEU A 88 1.89 -4.92 6.74
CA LEU A 88 0.54 -4.97 6.18
C LEU A 88 -0.54 -4.93 7.27
N ALA A 89 -0.32 -5.60 8.40
CA ALA A 89 -1.25 -5.56 9.54
C ALA A 89 -1.36 -4.14 10.11
N LEU A 90 -0.22 -3.48 10.35
CA LEU A 90 -0.19 -2.08 10.80
C LEU A 90 -0.87 -1.13 9.80
N LEU A 91 -0.68 -1.36 8.50
CA LEU A 91 -1.33 -0.58 7.46
C LEU A 91 -2.84 -0.78 7.47
N ALA A 92 -3.32 -2.03 7.55
CA ALA A 92 -4.73 -2.36 7.63
C ALA A 92 -5.40 -1.74 8.87
N GLU A 93 -4.77 -1.85 10.05
CA GLU A 93 -5.24 -1.22 11.29
C GLU A 93 -5.34 0.31 11.13
N SER A 94 -4.34 0.94 10.51
CA SER A 94 -4.34 2.38 10.26
C SER A 94 -5.46 2.81 9.30
N MET A 95 -5.75 2.00 8.28
CA MET A 95 -6.85 2.23 7.34
C MET A 95 -8.21 2.14 8.04
N VAL A 96 -8.41 1.12 8.89
CA VAL A 96 -9.63 0.96 9.69
C VAL A 96 -9.84 2.16 10.61
N ALA A 97 -8.81 2.55 11.37
CA ALA A 97 -8.88 3.70 12.27
C ALA A 97 -9.21 5.01 11.52
N LEU A 98 -8.64 5.21 10.32
CA LEU A 98 -8.94 6.37 9.49
C LEU A 98 -10.40 6.37 9.00
N ARG A 99 -10.90 5.21 8.56
CA ARG A 99 -12.30 5.04 8.12
C ARG A 99 -13.29 5.31 9.26
N GLU A 100 -13.01 4.80 10.45
CA GLU A 100 -13.83 5.04 11.64
C GLU A 100 -13.86 6.51 12.03
N ARG A 101 -12.69 7.17 12.03
CA ARG A 101 -12.59 8.61 12.32
C ARG A 101 -13.43 9.44 11.35
N GLN A 102 -13.31 9.21 10.05
CA GLN A 102 -14.08 9.95 9.03
C GLN A 102 -15.59 9.71 9.15
N ARG A 103 -16.03 8.49 9.51
CA ARG A 103 -17.45 8.20 9.77
C ARG A 103 -17.99 8.99 10.96
N ASN A 104 -17.21 9.09 12.03
CA ASN A 104 -17.60 9.82 13.24
C ASN A 104 -17.66 11.34 13.01
N ASP A 105 -16.75 11.88 12.18
CA ASP A 105 -16.73 13.29 11.82
C ASP A 105 -17.91 13.68 10.90
N THR A 106 -18.51 12.73 10.17
CA THR A 106 -19.67 12.96 9.29
C THR A 106 -21.01 12.90 10.04
N GLN A 107 -21.03 12.41 11.28
CA GLN A 107 -22.24 12.29 12.11
C GLN A 107 -22.41 13.45 13.11
N GLN A 108 -21.49 14.41 13.14
CA GLN A 108 -21.56 15.65 13.93
C GLN A 108 -21.93 16.83 13.05
#